data_AF-A0AAU3QTU4-F1
#
_entry.id   AF-A0AAU3QTU4-F1
#
_cell.length_a   1.000
_cell.length_b   1.000
_cell.length_c   1.000
_cell.angle_alpha   90.00
_cell.angle_beta   90.00
_cell.angle_gamma   90.00
#
_symmetry.space_group_name_H-M   'P 1'
#
loop_
_entity.id
_entity.type
_entity.pdbx_description
1 polymer ?
#
loop_
_entity_poly.entity_id
_entity_poly.type
_entity_poly.pdbx_seq_one_letter_code
_entity_poly.pdbx_strand_id
1 'polypeptide(L)'
;MSAPALKVLSLGAGVQSTCLLLMAAEGHLPRLDAAIFADTGWEPRAVYDHLDRIEREIAGPAGIPVLRVSSGNIRSDALDPSKRFASMPLHILNSDGGEGMSRRQCTGQYKVRPIKEKVRELLGYPHPQRIPAGVHVEQWIGISVDEFSRAKDADVAYMENRFPLIEAGFSRSDCLRLLRSRGFGQTPKSACLGCPYHGNAQWRALRDGSPQEWQDVVEFDAAIRSGNARATAQGTPLLGQAYLHRSRRPLGQAPIDRVSAHEWSGRQGDIFDAVADAELENGEPDGCSP
;
A
#
# COMPACT_ATOMS: atom_id res chain seq x y z
N MET A 1 -28.60 -9.60 2.41
CA MET A 1 -27.69 -10.26 3.37
C MET A 1 -28.15 -9.90 4.77
N SER A 2 -27.82 -10.69 5.79
CA SER A 2 -28.00 -10.29 7.19
C SER A 2 -27.21 -9.01 7.48
N ALA A 3 -27.50 -8.31 8.58
CA ALA A 3 -26.64 -7.21 9.01
C ALA A 3 -25.23 -7.73 9.34
N PRO A 4 -24.16 -6.96 9.05
CA PRO A 4 -22.80 -7.36 9.39
C PRO A 4 -22.65 -7.44 10.90
N ALA A 5 -21.88 -8.43 11.37
CA ALA A 5 -21.55 -8.57 12.78
C ALA A 5 -20.62 -7.44 13.26
N LEU A 6 -19.76 -6.95 12.36
CA LEU A 6 -18.79 -5.88 12.60
C LEU A 6 -18.60 -5.05 11.33
N LYS A 7 -18.22 -3.78 11.48
CA LYS A 7 -17.72 -2.88 10.43
C LYS A 7 -16.27 -2.54 10.73
N VAL A 8 -15.35 -2.92 9.85
CA VAL A 8 -13.92 -2.68 10.05
C VAL A 8 -13.31 -1.95 8.88
N LEU A 9 -12.35 -1.06 9.13
CA LEU A 9 -11.61 -0.35 8.11
C LEU A 9 -10.29 -1.05 7.81
N SER A 10 -9.98 -1.26 6.53
CA SER A 10 -8.64 -1.63 6.06
C SER A 10 -7.81 -0.35 6.01
N LEU A 11 -7.07 -0.11 7.10
CA LEU A 11 -6.35 1.14 7.30
C LEU A 11 -4.96 1.01 6.67
N GLY A 12 -4.73 1.74 5.58
CA GLY A 12 -3.40 1.85 4.97
C GLY A 12 -2.55 3.01 5.52
N ALA A 13 -3.12 3.86 6.38
CA ALA A 13 -2.54 5.14 6.82
C ALA A 13 -2.19 6.10 5.66
N GLY A 14 -2.77 5.89 4.48
CA GLY A 14 -2.70 6.81 3.34
C GLY A 14 -3.93 7.70 3.25
N VAL A 15 -3.95 8.56 2.23
CA VAL A 15 -5.00 9.58 1.99
C VAL A 15 -6.43 9.04 2.13
N GLN A 16 -6.85 8.10 1.28
CA GLN A 16 -8.25 7.66 1.24
C GLN A 16 -8.65 6.92 2.53
N SER A 17 -7.79 6.03 3.05
CA SER A 17 -8.09 5.32 4.30
C SER A 17 -8.15 6.25 5.52
N THR A 18 -7.32 7.30 5.55
CA THR A 18 -7.37 8.34 6.60
C THR A 18 -8.65 9.17 6.47
N CYS A 19 -9.05 9.49 5.23
CA CYS A 19 -10.30 10.18 4.94
C CYS A 19 -11.51 9.39 5.46
N LEU A 20 -11.56 8.08 5.21
CA LEU A 20 -12.61 7.20 5.73
C LEU A 20 -12.67 7.20 7.26
N LEU A 21 -11.51 7.04 7.91
CA LEU A 21 -11.42 7.05 9.38
C LEU A 21 -11.94 8.38 9.95
N LEU A 22 -11.54 9.50 9.33
CA LEU A 22 -11.98 10.84 9.74
C LEU A 22 -13.47 11.04 9.55
N MET A 23 -14.03 10.66 8.39
CA MET A 23 -15.46 10.77 8.12
C MET A 23 -16.29 9.88 9.06
N ALA A 24 -15.81 8.70 9.42
CA ALA A 24 -16.45 7.83 10.41
C ALA A 24 -16.38 8.44 11.84
N ALA A 25 -15.23 9.00 12.21
CA ALA A 25 -15.03 9.66 13.50
C ALA A 25 -15.89 10.93 13.67
N GLU A 26 -16.07 11.70 12.60
CA GLU A 26 -16.93 12.90 12.57
C GLU A 26 -18.43 12.56 12.43
N GLY A 27 -18.80 11.28 12.29
CA GLY A 27 -20.19 10.84 12.15
C GLY A 27 -20.81 11.08 10.78
N HIS A 28 -20.01 11.43 9.76
CA HIS A 28 -20.45 11.53 8.37
C HIS A 28 -20.68 10.17 7.72
N LEU A 29 -20.04 9.12 8.25
CA LEU A 29 -20.27 7.72 7.90
C LEU A 29 -20.63 6.92 9.15
N PRO A 30 -21.26 5.73 9.01
CA PRO A 30 -21.51 4.86 10.14
C PRO A 30 -20.25 4.58 10.97
N ARG A 31 -20.42 4.41 12.29
CA ARG A 31 -19.30 4.12 13.17
C ARG A 31 -18.62 2.78 12.79
N LEU A 32 -17.29 2.78 12.83
CA LEU A 32 -16.45 1.60 12.69
C LEU A 32 -16.23 0.93 14.05
N ASP A 33 -16.23 -0.40 14.08
CA ASP A 33 -15.89 -1.19 15.26
C ASP A 33 -14.37 -1.29 15.46
N ALA A 34 -13.60 -1.25 14.37
CA ALA A 34 -12.14 -1.21 14.40
C ALA A 34 -11.55 -0.67 13.09
N ALA A 35 -10.30 -0.21 13.15
CA ALA A 35 -9.47 0.05 11.98
C ALA A 35 -8.23 -0.86 12.04
N ILE A 36 -8.00 -1.68 11.02
CA ILE A 36 -6.93 -2.69 11.00
C ILE A 36 -5.81 -2.20 10.10
N PHE A 37 -4.63 -1.96 10.68
CA PHE A 37 -3.41 -1.60 9.96
C PHE A 37 -2.52 -2.84 9.79
N ALA A 38 -2.24 -3.21 8.54
CA ALA A 38 -1.36 -4.33 8.23
C ALA A 38 0.08 -3.85 8.02
N ASP A 39 0.87 -3.99 9.07
CA ASP A 39 2.27 -3.56 9.11
C ASP A 39 3.16 -4.56 8.35
N THR A 40 3.75 -4.06 7.26
CA THR A 40 4.72 -4.81 6.44
C THR A 40 6.09 -4.93 7.13
N GLY A 41 6.30 -4.22 8.24
CA GLY A 41 7.57 -4.07 8.93
C GLY A 41 8.56 -3.18 8.20
N TRP A 42 8.17 -2.57 7.08
CA TRP A 42 9.06 -1.75 6.25
C TRP A 42 8.32 -0.57 5.60
N GLU A 43 7.40 0.04 6.35
CA GLU A 43 6.78 1.30 5.95
C GLU A 43 7.74 2.49 6.21
N PRO A 44 7.63 3.60 5.47
CA PRO A 44 8.38 4.81 5.76
C PRO A 44 8.06 5.36 7.16
N ARG A 45 9.03 6.00 7.81
CA ARG A 45 8.88 6.64 9.11
C ARG A 45 7.70 7.61 9.14
N ALA A 46 7.52 8.39 8.07
CA ALA A 46 6.39 9.30 7.93
C ALA A 46 5.02 8.60 7.98
N VAL A 47 4.92 7.33 7.53
CA VAL A 47 3.69 6.53 7.63
C VAL A 47 3.43 6.12 9.08
N TYR A 48 4.45 5.68 9.81
CA TYR A 48 4.32 5.35 11.24
C TYR A 48 3.98 6.59 12.08
N ASP A 49 4.68 7.70 11.86
CA ASP A 49 4.40 8.96 12.56
C ASP A 49 2.98 9.47 12.27
N HIS A 50 2.52 9.33 11.03
CA HIS A 50 1.14 9.66 10.65
C HIS A 50 0.12 8.69 11.27
N LEU A 51 0.41 7.39 11.31
CA LEU A 51 -0.43 6.38 11.97
C LEU A 51 -0.62 6.71 13.45
N ASP A 52 0.46 6.99 14.16
CA ASP A 52 0.44 7.38 15.58
C ASP A 52 -0.37 8.67 15.79
N ARG A 53 -0.26 9.61 14.85
CA ARG A 53 -1.03 10.85 14.87
C ARG A 53 -2.53 10.61 14.67
N ILE A 54 -2.94 9.87 13.63
CA ILE A 54 -4.37 9.61 13.37
C ILE A 54 -4.99 8.74 14.46
N GLU A 55 -4.22 7.84 15.07
CA GLU A 55 -4.66 7.05 16.21
C GLU A 55 -4.96 7.95 17.42
N ARG A 56 -4.04 8.87 17.73
CA ARG A 56 -4.19 9.82 18.86
C ARG A 56 -5.27 10.89 18.62
N GLU A 57 -5.33 11.47 17.43
CA GLU A 57 -6.13 12.67 17.14
C GLU A 57 -7.51 12.36 16.55
N ILE A 58 -7.71 11.18 15.94
CA ILE A 58 -8.97 10.81 15.28
C ILE A 58 -9.57 9.57 15.92
N ALA A 59 -8.86 8.44 15.88
CA ALA A 59 -9.41 7.14 16.22
C ALA A 59 -9.72 7.01 17.73
N GLY A 60 -8.76 7.38 18.58
CA GLY A 60 -8.88 7.35 20.04
C GLY A 60 -10.06 8.17 20.56
N PRO A 61 -10.18 9.47 20.21
CA PRO A 61 -11.33 10.30 20.59
C PRO A 61 -12.68 9.76 20.10
N ALA A 62 -12.72 9.11 18.94
CA ALA A 62 -13.92 8.47 18.40
C ALA A 62 -14.20 7.07 18.99
N GLY A 63 -13.33 6.56 19.85
CA GLY A 63 -13.42 5.21 20.39
C GLY A 63 -13.37 4.12 19.31
N ILE A 64 -12.56 4.32 18.27
CA ILE A 64 -12.30 3.36 17.20
C ILE A 64 -10.91 2.75 17.44
N PRO A 65 -10.80 1.48 17.88
CA PRO A 65 -9.50 0.86 18.12
C PRO A 65 -8.73 0.67 16.80
N VAL A 66 -7.46 1.08 16.81
CA VAL A 66 -6.50 0.79 15.73
C VAL A 66 -5.76 -0.50 16.04
N LEU A 67 -6.01 -1.55 15.26
CA LEU A 67 -5.43 -2.87 15.44
C LEU A 67 -4.26 -3.04 14.46
N ARG A 68 -3.04 -3.09 14.98
CA ARG A 68 -1.84 -3.36 14.17
C ARG A 68 -1.60 -4.86 14.06
N VAL A 69 -1.50 -5.37 12.84
CA VAL A 69 -1.29 -6.78 12.52
C VAL A 69 -0.09 -6.91 11.59
N SER A 70 0.64 -8.02 11.65
CA SER A 70 1.82 -8.23 10.81
C SER A 70 1.96 -9.70 10.44
N SER A 71 2.63 -9.96 9.32
CA SER A 71 3.06 -11.30 8.89
C SER A 71 4.57 -11.43 8.79
N GLY A 72 5.31 -10.51 9.43
CA GLY A 72 6.78 -10.47 9.38
C GLY A 72 7.28 -9.15 8.82
N ASN A 73 8.50 -9.17 8.30
CA ASN A 73 9.18 -8.00 7.75
C ASN A 73 9.49 -8.24 6.28
N ILE A 74 8.79 -7.53 5.39
CA ILE A 74 8.86 -7.76 3.94
C ILE A 74 10.28 -7.63 3.38
N ARG A 75 11.10 -6.71 3.92
CA ARG A 75 12.50 -6.54 3.52
C ARG A 75 13.32 -7.78 3.89
N SER A 76 13.21 -8.21 5.14
CA SER A 76 13.97 -9.35 5.66
C SER A 76 13.57 -10.65 4.97
N ASP A 77 12.27 -10.87 4.82
CA ASP A 77 11.74 -12.05 4.14
C ASP A 77 12.09 -12.07 2.64
N ALA A 78 12.19 -10.91 1.98
CA ALA A 78 12.64 -10.83 0.59
C ALA A 78 14.14 -11.13 0.41
N LEU A 79 14.95 -10.98 1.47
CA LEU A 79 16.37 -11.30 1.46
C LEU A 79 16.68 -12.70 2.00
N ASP A 80 15.72 -13.37 2.64
CA ASP A 80 15.90 -14.69 3.25
C ASP A 80 15.85 -15.81 2.20
N PRO A 81 16.95 -16.55 1.97
CA PRO A 81 17.01 -17.62 0.98
C PRO A 81 16.17 -18.86 1.34
N SER A 82 15.74 -18.98 2.61
CA SER A 82 14.87 -20.06 3.10
C SER A 82 13.39 -19.75 2.90
N LYS A 83 13.03 -18.48 2.73
CA LYS A 83 11.66 -18.04 2.48
C LYS A 83 11.35 -18.18 1.00
N ARG A 84 10.16 -18.71 0.70
CA ARG A 84 9.59 -18.63 -0.64
C ARG A 84 9.34 -17.15 -0.89
N PHE A 85 10.20 -16.53 -1.71
CA PHE A 85 10.12 -15.13 -2.12
C PHE A 85 8.66 -14.66 -2.21
N ALA A 86 8.24 -13.87 -1.22
CA ALA A 86 6.97 -13.18 -1.19
C ALA A 86 7.06 -12.07 -2.23
N SER A 87 6.90 -12.44 -3.51
CA SER A 87 7.49 -11.65 -4.59
C SER A 87 6.96 -10.22 -4.57
N MET A 88 7.81 -9.31 -4.10
CA MET A 88 7.73 -7.92 -4.47
C MET A 88 7.75 -7.90 -6.00
N PRO A 89 7.00 -6.99 -6.64
CA PRO A 89 6.96 -6.90 -8.09
C PRO A 89 8.22 -6.18 -8.59
N LEU A 90 9.38 -6.84 -8.47
CA LEU A 90 10.67 -6.31 -8.89
C LEU A 90 10.77 -6.26 -10.41
N HIS A 91 11.47 -5.26 -10.92
CA HIS A 91 11.79 -5.14 -12.35
C HIS A 91 12.93 -6.09 -12.68
N ILE A 92 12.75 -6.95 -13.67
CA ILE A 92 13.72 -7.98 -14.05
C ILE A 92 14.36 -7.61 -15.38
N LEU A 93 15.69 -7.74 -15.45
CA LEU A 93 16.48 -7.73 -16.68
C LEU A 93 17.07 -9.13 -16.89
N ASN A 94 16.57 -9.83 -17.91
CA ASN A 94 17.00 -11.18 -18.27
C ASN A 94 18.38 -11.16 -18.93
N SER A 95 19.06 -12.31 -18.95
CA SER A 95 20.39 -12.45 -19.56
C SER A 95 20.43 -12.23 -21.07
N ASP A 96 19.29 -12.43 -21.76
CA ASP A 96 19.10 -12.17 -23.19
C ASP A 96 18.74 -10.70 -23.48
N GLY A 97 18.71 -9.84 -22.45
CA GLY A 97 18.27 -8.45 -22.54
C GLY A 97 16.75 -8.27 -22.47
N GLY A 98 15.98 -9.36 -22.33
CA GLY A 98 14.54 -9.30 -22.14
C GLY A 98 14.16 -8.59 -20.84
N GLU A 99 13.08 -7.83 -20.89
CA GLU A 99 12.58 -7.06 -19.75
C GLU A 99 11.29 -7.67 -19.20
N GLY A 100 11.14 -7.68 -17.87
CA GLY A 100 9.93 -8.15 -17.22
C GLY A 100 9.71 -7.56 -15.83
N MET A 101 8.66 -8.03 -15.16
CA MET A 101 8.36 -7.71 -13.77
C MET A 101 7.89 -8.99 -13.06
N SER A 102 8.38 -9.24 -11.85
CA SER A 102 7.87 -10.36 -11.05
C SER A 102 6.44 -10.10 -10.60
N ARG A 103 5.70 -11.18 -10.34
CA ARG A 103 4.29 -11.07 -9.91
C ARG A 103 4.20 -10.37 -8.55
N ARG A 104 3.19 -9.54 -8.36
CA ARG A 104 2.89 -8.93 -7.06
C ARG A 104 2.23 -9.95 -6.13
N GLN A 105 2.94 -10.40 -5.10
CA GLN A 105 2.39 -11.28 -4.06
C GLN A 105 2.38 -10.63 -2.66
N CYS A 106 3.11 -9.52 -2.49
CA CYS A 106 3.25 -8.82 -1.22
C CYS A 106 1.91 -8.39 -0.59
N THR A 107 0.95 -7.91 -1.38
CA THR A 107 -0.38 -7.50 -0.88
C THR A 107 -1.13 -8.66 -0.24
N GLY A 108 -1.15 -9.82 -0.91
CA GLY A 108 -1.82 -11.00 -0.38
C GLY A 108 -1.22 -11.45 0.95
N GLN A 109 0.11 -11.44 1.04
CA GLN A 109 0.84 -11.99 2.18
C GLN A 109 0.94 -11.03 3.37
N TYR A 110 1.25 -9.75 3.14
CA TYR A 110 1.49 -8.79 4.22
C TYR A 110 0.31 -7.87 4.51
N LYS A 111 -0.71 -7.81 3.63
CA LYS A 111 -1.91 -7.01 3.88
C LYS A 111 -3.14 -7.90 4.07
N VAL A 112 -3.54 -8.63 3.04
CA VAL A 112 -4.82 -9.37 3.02
C VAL A 112 -4.84 -10.49 4.04
N ARG A 113 -3.79 -11.33 4.09
CA ARG A 113 -3.71 -12.45 5.03
C ARG A 113 -3.80 -12.02 6.51
N PRO A 114 -2.94 -11.12 7.04
CA PRO A 114 -3.00 -10.74 8.45
C PRO A 114 -4.31 -10.01 8.80
N ILE A 115 -4.89 -9.24 7.87
CA ILE A 115 -6.24 -8.66 8.07
C ILE A 115 -7.29 -9.76 8.20
N LYS A 116 -7.29 -10.76 7.32
CA LYS A 116 -8.22 -11.89 7.39
C LYS A 116 -8.07 -12.68 8.70
N GLU A 117 -6.85 -12.95 9.12
CA GLU A 117 -6.57 -13.61 10.40
C GLU A 117 -7.17 -12.83 11.57
N LYS A 118 -6.96 -11.51 11.61
CA LYS A 118 -7.53 -10.64 12.65
C LYS A 118 -9.06 -10.54 12.58
N VAL A 119 -9.64 -10.40 11.40
CA VAL A 119 -11.10 -10.41 11.20
C VAL A 119 -11.71 -11.69 11.78
N ARG A 120 -11.09 -12.84 11.53
CA ARG A 120 -11.55 -14.13 12.07
C ARG A 120 -11.46 -14.19 13.60
N GLU A 121 -10.40 -13.66 14.19
CA GLU A 121 -10.27 -13.52 15.64
C GLU A 121 -11.39 -12.64 16.22
N LEU A 122 -11.64 -11.47 15.60
CA LEU A 122 -12.70 -10.54 16.04
C LEU A 122 -14.10 -11.16 15.94
N LEU A 123 -14.34 -11.98 14.91
CA LEU A 123 -15.59 -12.75 14.78
C LEU A 123 -15.69 -13.93 15.77
N GLY A 124 -14.62 -14.27 16.49
CA GLY A 124 -14.59 -15.39 17.44
C GLY A 124 -14.36 -16.76 16.80
N TYR A 125 -13.90 -16.82 15.55
CA TYR A 125 -13.69 -18.06 14.78
C TYR A 125 -12.29 -18.12 14.16
N PRO A 126 -11.21 -18.17 14.97
CA PRO A 126 -9.84 -18.25 14.45
C PRO A 126 -9.66 -19.48 13.55
N HIS A 127 -8.75 -19.41 12.56
CA HIS A 127 -8.49 -20.54 11.68
C HIS A 127 -7.98 -21.76 12.47
N PRO A 128 -8.42 -23.01 12.19
CA PRO A 128 -9.27 -23.46 11.07
C PRO A 128 -10.77 -23.54 11.35
N GLN A 129 -11.29 -22.92 12.42
CA GLN A 129 -12.70 -23.04 12.80
C GLN A 129 -13.65 -22.52 11.71
N ARG A 130 -14.75 -23.22 11.45
CA ARG A 130 -15.72 -22.78 10.44
C ARG A 130 -16.54 -21.61 10.98
N ILE A 131 -16.68 -20.57 10.16
CA ILE A 131 -17.59 -19.44 10.46
C ILE A 131 -19.03 -19.87 10.11
N PRO A 132 -20.01 -19.67 11.01
CA PRO A 132 -21.41 -19.97 10.74
C PRO A 132 -21.95 -19.19 9.54
N ALA A 133 -22.91 -19.77 8.83
CA ALA A 133 -23.57 -19.07 7.72
C ALA A 133 -24.28 -17.80 8.22
N GLY A 134 -24.14 -16.70 7.47
CA GLY A 134 -24.73 -15.40 7.81
C GLY A 134 -23.87 -14.51 8.73
N VAL A 135 -22.82 -15.06 9.36
CA VAL A 135 -21.83 -14.26 10.12
C VAL A 135 -20.79 -13.71 9.16
N HIS A 136 -20.67 -12.39 9.09
CA HIS A 136 -19.70 -11.70 8.24
C HIS A 136 -19.33 -10.33 8.81
N VAL A 137 -18.23 -9.77 8.33
CA VAL A 137 -17.80 -8.39 8.56
C VAL A 137 -18.04 -7.55 7.30
N GLU A 138 -18.42 -6.29 7.46
CA GLU A 138 -18.36 -5.27 6.41
C GLU A 138 -16.97 -4.62 6.47
N GLN A 139 -16.13 -4.90 5.46
CA GLN A 139 -14.75 -4.44 5.35
C GLN A 139 -14.71 -3.18 4.48
N TRP A 140 -14.47 -2.02 5.08
CA TRP A 140 -14.30 -0.77 4.35
C TRP A 140 -12.91 -0.69 3.75
N ILE A 141 -12.86 -0.30 2.47
CA ILE A 141 -11.62 -0.11 1.73
C ILE A 141 -11.63 1.30 1.13
N GLY A 142 -10.52 2.03 1.32
CA GLY A 142 -10.35 3.40 0.83
C GLY A 142 -10.07 3.46 -0.67
N ILE A 143 -11.06 3.13 -1.50
CA ILE A 143 -11.02 3.30 -2.96
C ILE A 143 -11.99 4.41 -3.32
N SER A 144 -11.54 5.41 -4.07
CA SER A 144 -12.33 6.55 -4.55
C SER A 144 -12.81 6.36 -6.00
N VAL A 145 -13.64 7.29 -6.50
CA VAL A 145 -14.25 7.17 -7.84
C VAL A 145 -13.23 7.13 -8.98
N ASP A 146 -12.08 7.78 -8.83
CA ASP A 146 -10.97 7.79 -9.78
C ASP A 146 -10.18 6.47 -9.83
N GLU A 147 -10.44 5.56 -8.88
CA GLU A 147 -9.80 4.25 -8.75
C GLU A 147 -10.83 3.10 -8.78
N PHE A 148 -12.05 3.36 -9.24
CA PHE A 148 -13.19 2.42 -9.13
C PHE A 148 -12.94 1.04 -9.72
N SER A 149 -12.08 0.92 -10.74
CA SER A 149 -11.72 -0.34 -11.40
C SER A 149 -11.08 -1.35 -10.43
N ARG A 150 -10.54 -0.87 -9.30
CA ARG A 150 -9.94 -1.64 -8.23
C ARG A 150 -10.93 -2.15 -7.19
N ALA A 151 -12.15 -1.63 -7.17
CA ALA A 151 -13.18 -2.14 -6.28
C ALA A 151 -13.54 -3.57 -6.69
N LYS A 152 -13.22 -4.54 -5.82
CA LYS A 152 -13.48 -5.97 -6.02
C LYS A 152 -14.22 -6.52 -4.81
N ASP A 153 -15.12 -7.46 -5.08
CA ASP A 153 -15.78 -8.23 -4.03
C ASP A 153 -14.77 -9.02 -3.21
N ALA A 154 -15.15 -9.34 -1.98
CA ALA A 154 -14.35 -10.20 -1.14
C ALA A 154 -14.28 -11.62 -1.73
N ASP A 155 -13.13 -12.27 -1.60
CA ASP A 155 -12.89 -13.65 -2.04
C ASP A 155 -13.33 -14.70 -1.00
N VAL A 156 -13.95 -14.27 0.11
CA VAL A 156 -14.39 -15.13 1.22
C VAL A 156 -15.77 -14.71 1.71
N ALA A 157 -16.63 -15.69 2.02
CA ALA A 157 -18.03 -15.44 2.38
C ALA A 157 -18.26 -14.74 3.74
N TYR A 158 -17.25 -14.66 4.61
CA TYR A 158 -17.34 -14.01 5.91
C TYR A 158 -16.87 -12.54 5.88
N MET A 159 -16.56 -12.01 4.69
CA MET A 159 -16.23 -10.61 4.48
C MET A 159 -17.09 -10.06 3.35
N GLU A 160 -17.55 -8.84 3.50
CA GLU A 160 -18.20 -8.04 2.47
C GLU A 160 -17.37 -6.78 2.28
N ASN A 161 -16.76 -6.60 1.10
CA ASN A 161 -16.01 -5.39 0.81
C ASN A 161 -16.99 -4.25 0.51
N ARG A 162 -16.78 -3.09 1.13
CA ARG A 162 -17.61 -1.89 0.96
C ARG A 162 -16.71 -0.69 0.65
N PHE A 163 -17.19 0.23 -0.19
CA PHE A 163 -16.38 1.30 -0.78
C PHE A 163 -17.01 2.68 -0.55
N PRO A 164 -16.95 3.21 0.69
CA PRO A 164 -17.70 4.41 1.05
C PRO A 164 -17.37 5.65 0.25
N LEU A 165 -16.13 5.80 -0.21
CA LEU A 165 -15.74 6.97 -1.01
C LEU A 165 -16.38 6.91 -2.41
N ILE A 166 -16.48 5.74 -3.03
CA ILE A 166 -17.22 5.57 -4.30
C ILE A 166 -18.68 5.92 -4.08
N GLU A 167 -19.29 5.36 -3.04
CA GLU A 167 -20.70 5.58 -2.71
C GLU A 167 -21.03 7.04 -2.39
N ALA A 168 -20.07 7.77 -1.82
CA ALA A 168 -20.17 9.20 -1.54
C ALA A 168 -19.73 10.10 -2.71
N GLY A 169 -19.28 9.54 -3.83
CA GLY A 169 -18.78 10.30 -4.99
C GLY A 169 -17.45 11.03 -4.75
N PHE A 170 -16.67 10.63 -3.75
CA PHE A 170 -15.38 11.24 -3.43
C PHE A 170 -14.30 10.78 -4.39
N SER A 171 -13.55 11.74 -4.94
CA SER A 171 -12.27 11.50 -5.60
C SER A 171 -11.10 11.52 -4.60
N ARG A 172 -9.91 11.09 -5.03
CA ARG A 172 -8.69 11.24 -4.23
C ARG A 172 -8.37 12.71 -3.92
N SER A 173 -8.67 13.64 -4.83
CA SER A 173 -8.45 15.08 -4.60
C SER A 173 -9.41 15.65 -3.56
N ASP A 174 -10.65 15.17 -3.51
CA ASP A 174 -11.61 15.51 -2.45
C ASP A 174 -11.14 15.03 -1.08
N CYS A 175 -10.59 13.81 -1.02
CA CYS A 175 -10.00 13.28 0.20
C CYS A 175 -8.86 14.20 0.68
N LEU A 176 -7.95 14.61 -0.20
CA LEU A 176 -6.87 15.54 0.13
C LEU A 176 -7.39 16.89 0.63
N ARG A 177 -8.43 17.44 -0.02
CA ARG A 177 -9.05 18.71 0.38
C ARG A 177 -9.66 18.61 1.78
N LEU A 178 -10.38 17.53 2.07
CA LEU A 178 -10.95 17.29 3.40
C LEU A 178 -9.84 17.16 4.45
N LEU A 179 -8.85 16.30 4.21
CA LEU A 179 -7.73 16.11 5.13
C LEU A 179 -6.96 17.41 5.39
N ARG A 180 -6.69 18.21 4.35
CA ARG A 180 -6.06 19.54 4.49
C ARG A 180 -6.89 20.47 5.37
N SER A 181 -8.21 20.49 5.20
CA SER A 181 -9.11 21.32 6.01
C SER A 181 -9.14 20.92 7.50
N ARG A 182 -8.59 19.74 7.84
CA ARG A 182 -8.50 19.20 9.20
C ARG A 182 -7.06 19.10 9.72
N GLY A 183 -6.09 19.72 9.02
CA GLY A 183 -4.69 19.71 9.45
C GLY A 183 -3.90 18.44 9.09
N PHE A 184 -4.45 17.58 8.22
CA PHE A 184 -3.82 16.35 7.72
C PHE A 184 -3.34 16.48 6.25
N GLY A 185 -3.03 17.71 5.82
CA GLY A 185 -2.59 17.99 4.45
C GLY A 185 -1.26 17.34 4.04
N GLN A 186 -0.47 16.86 5.00
CA GLN A 186 0.80 16.13 4.81
C GLN A 186 0.64 14.60 4.90
N THR A 187 -0.59 14.08 4.76
CA THR A 187 -0.82 12.63 4.78
C THR A 187 0.02 11.93 3.70
N PRO A 188 0.87 10.96 4.07
CA PRO A 188 1.74 10.28 3.10
C PRO A 188 0.94 9.38 2.14
N LYS A 189 1.58 9.01 1.02
CA LYS A 189 1.10 7.89 0.18
C LYS A 189 1.47 6.59 0.90
N SER A 190 0.52 5.66 1.03
CA SER A 190 0.74 4.39 1.72
C SER A 190 1.44 3.37 0.81
N ALA A 191 2.76 3.30 0.90
CA ALA A 191 3.58 2.30 0.24
C ALA A 191 4.83 2.02 1.08
N CYS A 192 5.27 0.77 1.13
CA CYS A 192 6.49 0.39 1.83
C CYS A 192 7.73 1.05 1.18
N LEU A 193 8.79 1.23 1.97
CA LEU A 193 10.01 1.93 1.57
C LEU A 193 10.58 1.45 0.23
N GLY A 194 10.63 0.13 0.02
CA GLY A 194 11.11 -0.48 -1.22
C GLY A 194 10.03 -0.82 -2.25
N CYS A 195 8.81 -0.26 -2.22
CA CYS A 195 7.77 -0.62 -3.21
C CYS A 195 8.27 -0.29 -4.64
N PRO A 196 8.42 -1.27 -5.56
CA PRO A 196 8.94 -1.04 -6.93
C PRO A 196 8.04 -0.18 -7.82
N TYR A 197 6.83 0.13 -7.34
CA TYR A 197 5.89 1.05 -7.96
C TYR A 197 6.10 2.50 -7.56
N HIS A 198 7.13 2.83 -6.79
CA HIS A 198 7.50 4.23 -6.57
C HIS A 198 7.90 4.90 -7.90
N GLY A 199 7.31 6.06 -8.15
CA GLY A 199 7.75 6.96 -9.21
C GLY A 199 9.01 7.74 -8.82
N ASN A 200 9.62 8.42 -9.78
CA ASN A 200 10.82 9.23 -9.57
C ASN A 200 10.63 10.30 -8.48
N ALA A 201 9.44 10.91 -8.41
CA ALA A 201 9.09 11.87 -7.36
C ALA A 201 9.24 11.29 -5.96
N GLN A 202 8.75 10.07 -5.77
CA GLN A 202 8.79 9.38 -4.48
C GLN A 202 10.23 8.98 -4.12
N TRP A 203 11.02 8.51 -5.10
CA TRP A 203 12.42 8.20 -4.89
C TRP A 203 13.26 9.41 -4.50
N ARG A 204 13.05 10.56 -5.16
CA ARG A 204 13.71 11.81 -4.78
C ARG A 204 13.27 12.31 -3.41
N ALA A 205 11.97 12.27 -3.12
CA ALA A 205 11.46 12.65 -1.80
C ALA A 205 12.09 11.79 -0.69
N LEU A 206 12.26 10.49 -0.93
CA LEU A 206 12.95 9.58 -0.01
C LEU A 206 14.45 9.93 0.10
N ARG A 207 15.15 10.08 -1.02
CA ARG A 207 16.59 10.43 -1.06
C ARG A 207 16.89 11.73 -0.32
N ASP A 208 16.10 12.76 -0.61
CA ASP A 208 16.37 14.13 -0.17
C ASP A 208 15.82 14.38 1.25
N GLY A 209 14.74 13.70 1.64
CA GLY A 209 14.08 13.86 2.94
C GLY A 209 14.57 12.89 4.03
N SER A 210 15.02 11.70 3.65
CA SER A 210 15.37 10.63 4.59
C SER A 210 16.65 9.87 4.16
N PRO A 211 17.86 10.43 4.36
CA PRO A 211 19.10 9.80 3.91
C PRO A 211 19.34 8.37 4.42
N GLN A 212 18.90 8.07 5.66
CA GLN A 212 19.01 6.73 6.24
C GLN A 212 18.07 5.73 5.58
N GLU A 213 16.80 6.12 5.35
CA GLU A 213 15.83 5.26 4.66
C GLU A 213 16.22 5.07 3.19
N TRP A 214 16.78 6.11 2.55
CA TRP A 214 17.34 6.00 1.22
C TRP A 214 18.50 5.00 1.14
N GLN A 215 19.44 5.07 2.09
CA GLN A 215 20.54 4.12 2.16
C GLN A 215 20.01 2.68 2.33
N ASP A 216 19.05 2.47 3.22
CA ASP A 216 18.46 1.15 3.46
C ASP A 216 17.83 0.55 2.18
N VAL A 217 17.11 1.36 1.41
CA VAL A 217 16.48 0.90 0.15
C VAL A 217 17.52 0.67 -0.95
N VAL A 218 18.59 1.47 -1.02
CA VAL A 218 19.70 1.24 -1.97
C VAL A 218 20.47 -0.04 -1.63
N GLU A 219 20.68 -0.33 -0.35
CA GLU A 219 21.29 -1.58 0.10
C GLU A 219 20.40 -2.79 -0.22
N PHE A 220 19.08 -2.66 -0.02
CA PHE A 220 18.12 -3.68 -0.41
C PHE A 220 18.15 -3.92 -1.92
N ASP A 221 18.06 -2.87 -2.75
CA ASP A 221 18.17 -2.96 -4.22
C ASP A 221 19.46 -3.67 -4.63
N ALA A 222 20.57 -3.37 -3.97
CA ALA A 222 21.84 -4.03 -4.23
C ALA A 222 21.82 -5.52 -3.92
N ALA A 223 21.20 -5.91 -2.81
CA ALA A 223 21.14 -7.28 -2.33
C ALA A 223 20.21 -8.17 -3.18
N ILE A 224 19.07 -7.65 -3.65
CA ILE A 224 18.13 -8.42 -4.49
C ILE A 224 18.70 -8.80 -5.86
N ARG A 225 19.67 -8.03 -6.39
CA ARG A 225 20.31 -8.34 -7.69
C ARG A 225 21.01 -9.69 -7.71
N SER A 226 21.57 -10.10 -6.57
CA SER A 226 22.43 -11.28 -6.46
C SER A 226 21.65 -12.60 -6.34
N GLY A 227 20.36 -12.61 -6.69
CA GLY A 227 19.62 -13.85 -6.89
C GLY A 227 19.11 -14.54 -5.63
N ASN A 228 18.97 -13.82 -4.50
CA ASN A 228 18.32 -14.39 -3.31
C ASN A 228 16.84 -14.74 -3.57
N ALA A 229 16.23 -14.16 -4.60
CA ALA A 229 14.88 -14.46 -5.02
C ALA A 229 14.84 -15.72 -5.91
N ARG A 230 14.17 -16.77 -5.42
CA ARG A 230 13.75 -17.92 -6.22
C ARG A 230 12.56 -17.51 -7.08
N ALA A 231 12.59 -17.80 -8.38
CA ALA A 231 11.50 -17.52 -9.31
C ALA A 231 10.25 -18.38 -9.04
N THR A 232 10.43 -19.56 -8.43
CA THR A 232 9.37 -20.54 -8.18
C THR A 232 9.53 -21.21 -6.81
N ALA A 233 8.46 -21.88 -6.34
CA ALA A 233 8.49 -22.66 -5.10
C ALA A 233 9.54 -23.79 -5.13
N GLN A 234 9.85 -24.26 -6.35
CA GLN A 234 10.76 -25.33 -6.67
C GLN A 234 12.23 -24.86 -6.70
N GLY A 235 12.51 -23.58 -6.45
CA GLY A 235 13.86 -23.07 -6.32
C GLY A 235 14.57 -22.75 -7.63
N THR A 236 13.84 -22.57 -8.73
CA THR A 236 14.44 -22.08 -9.98
C THR A 236 15.05 -20.70 -9.72
N PRO A 237 16.36 -20.49 -9.97
CA PRO A 237 16.97 -19.17 -9.87
C PRO A 237 16.24 -18.18 -10.77
N LEU A 238 16.16 -16.92 -10.36
CA LEU A 238 15.76 -15.86 -11.29
C LEU A 238 16.69 -15.87 -12.50
N LEU A 239 16.10 -15.95 -13.70
CA LEU A 239 16.83 -15.77 -14.95
C LEU A 239 17.01 -14.26 -15.17
N GLY A 240 18.01 -13.67 -14.51
CA GLY A 240 18.30 -12.25 -14.65
C GLY A 240 18.53 -11.52 -13.34
N GLN A 241 18.66 -10.20 -13.44
CA GLN A 241 18.90 -9.30 -12.32
C GLN A 241 17.62 -8.56 -11.94
N ALA A 242 17.36 -8.46 -10.63
CA ALA A 242 16.19 -7.77 -10.10
C ALA A 242 16.53 -6.35 -9.63
N TYR A 243 15.61 -5.42 -9.84
CA TYR A 243 15.75 -4.00 -9.54
C TYR A 243 14.47 -3.44 -8.92
N LEU A 244 14.61 -2.47 -8.03
CA LEU A 244 13.48 -1.66 -7.55
C LEU A 244 13.02 -0.63 -8.58
N HIS A 245 13.94 -0.11 -9.39
CA HIS A 245 13.64 0.93 -10.35
C HIS A 245 13.31 0.37 -11.73
N ARG A 246 12.27 0.92 -12.38
CA ARG A 246 11.79 0.46 -13.69
C ARG A 246 12.83 0.51 -14.82
N SER A 247 13.83 1.39 -14.69
CA SER A 247 14.90 1.49 -15.68
C SER A 247 15.90 0.33 -15.61
N ARG A 248 15.72 -0.62 -14.70
CA ARG A 248 16.62 -1.76 -14.47
C ARG A 248 18.06 -1.33 -14.25
N ARG A 249 18.22 -0.24 -13.49
CA ARG A 249 19.50 0.29 -13.04
C ARG A 249 19.52 0.23 -11.52
N PRO A 250 20.72 0.05 -10.91
CA PRO A 250 20.88 0.22 -9.47
C PRO A 250 20.17 1.48 -8.99
N LEU A 251 19.41 1.41 -7.90
CA LEU A 251 18.57 2.54 -7.47
C LEU A 251 19.40 3.82 -7.26
N GLY A 252 20.61 3.71 -6.71
CA GLY A 252 21.54 4.84 -6.55
C GLY A 252 22.10 5.42 -7.85
N GLN A 253 21.88 4.77 -9.00
CA GLN A 253 22.29 5.19 -10.34
C GLN A 253 21.10 5.36 -11.29
N ALA A 254 19.88 5.14 -10.79
CA ALA A 254 18.67 5.29 -11.57
C ALA A 254 18.45 6.78 -11.91
N PRO A 255 17.85 7.08 -13.07
CA PRO A 255 17.62 8.47 -13.51
C PRO A 255 16.44 9.10 -12.76
N ILE A 256 16.51 9.16 -11.44
CA ILE A 256 15.43 9.66 -10.59
C ILE A 256 15.33 11.19 -10.64
N ASP A 257 16.39 11.90 -11.00
CA ASP A 257 16.41 13.37 -11.17
C ASP A 257 15.77 13.86 -12.47
N ARG A 258 15.33 12.95 -13.34
CA ARG A 258 14.55 13.34 -14.50
C ARG A 258 13.18 13.84 -14.02
N VAL A 259 13.01 15.16 -14.13
CA VAL A 259 11.74 15.85 -13.87
C VAL A 259 10.89 15.77 -15.14
N SER A 260 9.65 15.31 -15.04
CA SER A 260 8.73 15.25 -16.17
C SER A 260 8.14 16.63 -16.51
N ALA A 261 7.51 16.76 -17.67
CA ALA A 261 6.74 17.95 -18.03
C ALA A 261 5.60 18.26 -17.04
N HIS A 262 5.02 17.24 -16.40
CA HIS A 262 3.93 17.41 -15.44
C HIS A 262 4.41 17.76 -14.03
N GLU A 263 5.61 17.37 -13.60
CA GLU A 263 6.21 17.90 -12.38
C GLU A 263 6.55 19.39 -12.51
N TRP A 264 6.87 19.83 -13.73
CA TRP A 264 6.95 21.25 -14.07
C TRP A 264 5.58 21.94 -14.02
N SER A 265 4.51 21.32 -14.52
CA SER A 265 3.15 21.88 -14.45
C SER A 265 2.56 21.89 -13.04
N GLY A 266 2.93 20.95 -12.17
CA GLY A 266 2.62 21.00 -10.73
C GLY A 266 3.35 22.14 -10.00
N ARG A 267 4.43 22.69 -10.59
CA ARG A 267 5.20 23.83 -10.10
C ARG A 267 4.84 25.16 -10.78
N GLN A 268 4.18 25.13 -11.94
CA GLN A 268 3.71 26.30 -12.69
C GLN A 268 2.28 26.04 -13.20
N GLY A 269 1.31 26.84 -12.76
CA GLY A 269 -0.09 26.68 -13.16
C GLY A 269 -0.33 26.84 -14.67
N ASP A 270 -0.70 25.72 -15.31
CA ASP A 270 -1.23 25.52 -16.69
C ASP A 270 -0.24 25.87 -17.84
N ILE A 271 -0.14 25.20 -19.00
CA ILE A 271 -1.11 24.48 -19.84
C ILE A 271 -0.32 23.57 -20.85
N PHE A 272 -0.77 22.32 -21.07
CA PHE A 272 -0.32 21.27 -22.05
C PHE A 272 0.61 20.09 -21.64
N ASP A 273 -0.03 18.91 -21.56
CA ASP A 273 0.28 17.51 -21.95
C ASP A 273 1.70 16.91 -22.03
N ALA A 274 1.86 15.66 -21.53
CA ALA A 274 1.93 14.46 -22.40
C ALA A 274 2.04 13.12 -21.63
N VAL A 275 1.31 12.11 -22.13
CA VAL A 275 0.96 10.80 -21.53
C VAL A 275 2.12 9.79 -21.37
N ALA A 276 3.31 10.05 -21.93
CA ALA A 276 4.47 9.14 -21.77
C ALA A 276 5.26 9.37 -20.46
N ASP A 277 5.14 10.56 -19.88
CA ASP A 277 5.83 10.93 -18.64
C ASP A 277 5.08 10.50 -17.37
N ALA A 278 3.76 10.31 -17.49
CA ALA A 278 2.88 10.03 -16.35
C ALA A 278 3.20 8.69 -15.65
N GLU A 279 3.58 7.66 -16.41
CA GLU A 279 4.01 6.40 -15.82
C GLU A 279 5.31 6.61 -15.05
N LEU A 280 6.34 7.23 -15.66
CA LEU A 280 7.68 7.48 -15.08
C LEU A 280 7.63 8.27 -13.76
N GLU A 281 6.70 9.20 -13.67
CA GLU A 281 6.54 10.16 -12.59
C GLU A 281 5.71 9.64 -11.41
N ASN A 282 4.55 9.05 -11.67
CA ASN A 282 3.57 8.72 -10.61
C ASN A 282 3.77 7.31 -10.03
N GLY A 283 4.63 6.51 -10.66
CA GLY A 283 4.61 5.07 -10.47
C GLY A 283 3.40 4.46 -11.18
N GLU A 284 3.09 3.19 -10.90
CA GLU A 284 1.73 2.73 -11.23
C GLU A 284 0.73 3.57 -10.41
N PRO A 285 -0.31 4.15 -11.06
CA PRO A 285 -1.32 4.95 -10.36
C PRO A 285 -1.89 4.22 -9.14
N ASP A 286 -1.93 2.88 -9.21
CA ASP A 286 -2.54 2.00 -8.23
C ASP A 286 -1.67 1.72 -6.97
N GLY A 287 -0.37 2.02 -6.99
CA GLY A 287 0.55 1.79 -5.87
C GLY A 287 0.44 0.41 -5.19
N CYS A 288 0.90 0.32 -3.94
CA CYS A 288 0.89 -0.92 -3.16
C CYS A 288 -0.44 -1.15 -2.37
N SER A 289 -1.53 -0.40 -2.63
CA SER A 289 -2.83 -0.61 -1.95
C SER A 289 -3.56 -1.86 -2.47
N PRO A 290 -4.38 -2.55 -1.65
CA PRO A 290 -5.19 -3.70 -2.08
C PRO A 290 -6.09 -3.43 -3.29
#